data_AF-A0A951DAK7-F1
#
_entry.id   AF-A0A951DAK7-F1
#
_cell.length_a   1.000
_cell.length_b   1.000
_cell.length_c   1.000
_cell.angle_alpha   90.00
_cell.angle_beta   90.00
_cell.angle_gamma   90.00
#
_symmetry.space_group_name_H-M   'P 1'
#
loop_
_entity.id
_entity.type
_entity.pdbx_description
1 polymer ?
#
loop_
_entity_poly.entity_id
_entity_poly.type
_entity_poly.pdbx_seq_one_letter_code
_entity_poly.pdbx_strand_id
1 'polypeptide(L)'
;MHVNPAGDPGSSLTLRFARPDDRGALAELAALDSSRPPAGPVLLAEVAGELQAALSLSEHTIIANPFRPTAWLCDLLRARAEQLETAHRAPRFRLGSWLRPRLSPAIS
;
A
#
# COMPACT_ATOMS: atom_id res chain seq x y z
N MET A 1 -13.43 -24.43 -11.35
CA MET A 1 -13.84 -23.81 -10.07
C MET A 1 -12.55 -23.58 -9.29
N HIS A 2 -11.89 -22.44 -9.50
CA HIS A 2 -10.59 -22.18 -8.88
C HIS A 2 -10.83 -21.57 -7.50
N VAL A 3 -10.76 -22.40 -6.47
CA VAL A 3 -10.70 -21.96 -5.07
C VAL A 3 -9.39 -21.18 -4.91
N ASN A 4 -9.50 -19.91 -4.55
CA ASN A 4 -8.36 -19.09 -4.14
C ASN A 4 -8.30 -19.17 -2.61
N PRO A 5 -7.37 -19.92 -2.00
CA PRO A 5 -7.28 -20.07 -0.55
C PRO A 5 -6.51 -18.90 0.07
N ALA A 6 -7.04 -17.68 -0.02
CA ALA A 6 -6.42 -16.50 0.58
C ALA A 6 -7.46 -15.55 1.17
N GLY A 7 -7.49 -15.49 2.51
CA GLY A 7 -8.08 -14.41 3.28
C GLY A 7 -9.54 -14.63 3.66
N ASP A 8 -9.78 -14.73 4.96
CA ASP A 8 -11.09 -14.45 5.54
C ASP A 8 -11.65 -13.11 4.97
N PRO A 9 -12.92 -13.04 4.54
CA PRO A 9 -13.50 -11.84 3.94
C PRO A 9 -13.50 -10.63 4.90
N GLY A 10 -13.23 -10.81 6.19
CA GLY A 10 -13.11 -9.75 7.19
C GLY A 10 -11.74 -9.05 7.24
N SER A 11 -10.74 -9.43 6.42
CA SER A 11 -9.38 -8.85 6.51
C SER A 11 -8.65 -8.71 5.17
N SER A 12 -9.38 -8.45 4.09
CA SER A 12 -8.76 -8.21 2.78
C SER A 12 -8.09 -6.83 2.75
N LEU A 13 -6.75 -6.80 2.69
CA LEU A 13 -5.97 -5.57 2.47
C LEU A 13 -5.76 -5.34 0.98
N THR A 14 -6.08 -4.14 0.50
CA THR A 14 -5.86 -3.70 -0.88
C THR A 14 -5.00 -2.43 -0.89
N LEU A 15 -4.00 -2.41 -1.77
CA LEU A 15 -3.18 -1.23 -2.02
C LEU A 15 -3.44 -0.74 -3.42
N ARG A 16 -3.81 0.53 -3.57
CA ARG A 16 -4.10 1.12 -4.88
C ARG A 16 -3.66 2.55 -4.97
N PHE A 17 -3.46 3.04 -6.19
CA PHE A 17 -3.26 4.47 -6.41
C PHE A 17 -4.58 5.22 -6.28
N ALA A 18 -4.50 6.40 -5.68
CA ALA A 18 -5.61 7.34 -5.59
C ALA A 18 -6.03 7.80 -6.99
N ARG A 19 -7.34 7.85 -7.20
CA ARG A 19 -7.99 8.41 -8.37
C ARG A 19 -8.53 9.79 -8.03
N PRO A 20 -8.87 10.62 -9.04
CA PRO A 20 -9.50 11.92 -8.80
C PRO A 20 -10.80 11.84 -7.98
N ASP A 21 -11.50 10.70 -8.01
CA ASP A 21 -12.72 10.45 -7.23
C ASP A 21 -12.43 10.25 -5.72
N ASP A 22 -11.27 9.68 -5.37
CA ASP A 22 -10.87 9.43 -3.97
C ASP A 22 -10.51 10.72 -3.21
N ARG A 23 -10.52 11.90 -3.87
CA ARG A 23 -10.17 13.19 -3.23
C ARG A 23 -11.04 13.50 -2.02
N GLY A 24 -12.33 13.14 -2.07
CA GLY A 24 -13.24 13.30 -0.92
C GLY A 24 -12.81 12.44 0.26
N ALA A 25 -12.60 11.14 0.03
CA ALA A 25 -12.17 10.19 1.06
C ALA A 25 -10.79 10.55 1.66
N LEU A 26 -9.87 11.06 0.84
CA LEU A 26 -8.58 11.56 1.30
C LEU A 26 -8.69 12.80 2.18
N ALA A 27 -9.62 13.72 1.86
CA ALA A 27 -9.85 14.90 2.68
C ALA A 27 -10.45 14.53 4.04
N GLU A 28 -11.38 13.58 4.08
CA GLU A 28 -11.95 13.04 5.32
C GLU A 28 -10.88 12.37 6.18
N LEU A 29 -10.05 11.51 5.59
CA LEU A 29 -8.95 10.86 6.30
C LEU A 29 -7.93 11.88 6.83
N ALA A 30 -7.59 12.89 6.04
CA ALA A 30 -6.68 13.96 6.46
C ALA A 30 -7.27 14.78 7.62
N ALA A 31 -8.58 15.06 7.60
CA ALA A 31 -9.27 15.72 8.70
C ALA A 31 -9.24 14.88 9.99
N LEU A 32 -9.41 13.55 9.89
CA LEU A 32 -9.29 12.65 11.04
C LEU A 32 -7.88 12.67 11.65
N ASP A 33 -6.85 12.71 10.80
CA ASP A 33 -5.44 12.80 11.21
C ASP A 33 -5.01 14.22 11.63
N SER A 34 -5.90 15.22 11.54
CA SER A 34 -5.57 16.65 11.69
C SER A 34 -4.42 17.13 10.79
N SER A 35 -4.32 16.53 9.60
CA SER A 35 -3.31 16.78 8.59
C SER A 35 -3.92 17.40 7.34
N ARG A 36 -3.07 17.90 6.42
CA ARG A 36 -3.52 18.36 5.11
C ARG A 36 -3.68 17.18 4.15
N PRO A 37 -4.62 17.26 3.19
CA PRO A 37 -4.75 16.22 2.18
C PRO A 37 -3.46 16.11 1.36
N PRO A 38 -2.85 14.91 1.26
CA PRO A 38 -1.61 14.71 0.52
C PRO A 38 -1.79 15.06 -0.96
N ALA A 39 -0.81 15.76 -1.53
CA ALA A 39 -0.79 16.11 -2.94
C ALA A 39 0.03 15.08 -3.76
N GLY A 40 -0.27 15.01 -5.06
CA GLY A 40 0.45 14.18 -6.02
C GLY A 40 -0.05 12.73 -6.10
N PRO A 41 0.76 11.79 -6.64
CA PRO A 41 0.43 10.37 -6.65
C PRO A 41 0.39 9.83 -5.22
N VAL A 42 -0.82 9.54 -4.75
CA VAL A 42 -1.06 8.99 -3.41
C VAL A 42 -1.33 7.49 -3.52
N LEU A 43 -0.67 6.71 -2.66
CA LEU A 43 -0.92 5.30 -2.47
C LEU A 43 -1.90 5.13 -1.30
N LEU A 44 -3.02 4.47 -1.55
CA LEU A 44 -4.10 4.19 -0.61
C LEU A 44 -3.96 2.75 -0.08
N ALA A 45 -4.18 2.59 1.22
CA ALA A 45 -4.35 1.30 1.88
C ALA A 45 -5.79 1.15 2.36
N GLU A 46 -6.49 0.19 1.76
CA GLU A 46 -7.86 -0.18 2.11
C GLU A 46 -7.86 -1.51 2.88
N VAL A 47 -8.61 -1.56 3.98
CA VAL A 47 -8.82 -2.79 4.75
C VAL A 47 -10.31 -3.08 4.75
N ALA A 48 -10.69 -4.26 4.28
CA ALA A 48 -12.09 -4.67 4.12
C ALA A 48 -12.94 -3.66 3.30
N GLY A 49 -12.30 -2.97 2.34
CA GLY A 49 -12.94 -1.98 1.46
C GLY A 49 -13.01 -0.56 2.04
N GLU A 50 -12.47 -0.32 3.24
CA GLU A 50 -12.42 1.01 3.84
C GLU A 50 -11.01 1.61 3.77
N LEU A 51 -10.91 2.87 3.37
CA LEU A 51 -9.65 3.63 3.37
C LEU A 51 -9.18 3.87 4.82
N GLN A 52 -8.04 3.28 5.18
CA GLN A 52 -7.48 3.36 6.53
C GLN A 52 -6.18 4.17 6.60
N ALA A 53 -5.39 4.18 5.52
CA ALA A 53 -4.15 4.94 5.44
C ALA A 53 -3.84 5.37 4.00
N ALA A 54 -3.10 6.46 3.85
CA ALA A 54 -2.65 6.95 2.57
C ALA A 54 -1.24 7.57 2.66
N LEU A 55 -0.44 7.39 1.61
CA LEU A 55 0.94 7.90 1.52
C LEU A 55 1.12 8.68 0.23
N SER A 56 1.59 9.92 0.31
CA SER A 56 2.04 10.68 -0.86
C SER A 56 3.42 10.19 -1.29
N LEU A 57 3.56 9.75 -2.54
CA LEU A 57 4.87 9.42 -3.10
C LEU A 57 5.69 10.66 -3.44
N SER A 58 5.07 11.84 -3.61
CA SER A 58 5.80 13.08 -3.90
C SER A 58 6.39 13.71 -2.64
N GLU A 59 5.64 13.71 -1.54
CA GLU A 59 6.04 14.39 -0.31
C GLU A 59 6.47 13.42 0.80
N HIS A 60 6.39 12.10 0.55
CA HIS A 60 6.65 11.03 1.54
C HIS A 60 5.86 11.20 2.84
N THR A 61 4.73 11.91 2.76
CA THR A 61 3.84 12.19 3.89
C THR A 61 2.80 11.08 3.98
N ILE A 62 2.56 10.61 5.21
CA ILE A 62 1.59 9.56 5.50
C ILE A 62 0.49 10.16 6.35
N ILE A 63 -0.75 9.91 5.95
CA ILE A 63 -1.94 10.14 6.77
C ILE A 63 -2.56 8.78 7.08
N ALA A 64 -2.98 8.57 8.31
CA ALA A 64 -3.59 7.31 8.71
C ALA A 64 -4.75 7.58 9.67
N ASN A 65 -5.67 6.63 9.78
CA ASN A 65 -6.74 6.76 10.74
C ASN A 65 -6.16 6.55 12.16
N PRO A 66 -6.16 7.57 13.04
CA PRO A 66 -5.58 7.45 14.39
C PRO A 66 -6.46 6.64 15.34
N PHE A 67 -7.73 6.41 14.99
CA PHE A 67 -8.69 5.64 15.79
C PHE A 67 -8.62 4.12 15.52
N ARG A 68 -7.67 3.69 14.69
CA ARG A 68 -7.48 2.30 14.27
C ARG A 68 -5.99 1.93 14.40
N PRO A 69 -5.65 0.65 14.64
CA PRO A 69 -4.27 0.19 14.68
C PRO A 69 -3.66 0.14 13.27
N THR A 70 -3.31 1.30 12.73
CA THR A 70 -2.83 1.50 11.34
C THR A 70 -1.31 1.51 11.22
N ALA A 71 -0.56 1.28 12.31
CA ALA A 71 0.91 1.32 12.31
C ALA A 71 1.54 0.35 11.29
N TRP A 72 1.00 -0.87 11.19
CA TRP A 72 1.45 -1.87 10.21
C TRP A 72 1.10 -1.49 8.77
N LEU A 73 0.00 -0.75 8.54
CA LEU A 73 -0.35 -0.20 7.23
C LEU A 73 0.63 0.89 6.81
N CYS A 74 1.05 1.75 7.74
CA CYS A 74 2.05 2.78 7.48
C CYS A 74 3.40 2.17 7.07
N ASP A 75 3.85 1.12 7.77
CA ASP A 75 5.09 0.41 7.43
C ASP A 75 5.01 -0.22 6.04
N LEU A 76 3.87 -0.87 5.73
CA LEU A 76 3.63 -1.48 4.44
C LEU A 76 3.58 -0.44 3.30
N LEU A 77 2.93 0.71 3.52
CA LEU A 77 2.87 1.80 2.56
C LEU A 77 4.27 2.37 2.29
N ARG A 78 5.11 2.53 3.32
CA ARG A 78 6.51 2.97 3.17
C ARG A 78 7.32 1.98 2.35
N ALA A 79 7.29 0.70 2.73
CA ALA A 79 8.01 -0.34 1.99
C ALA A 79 7.59 -0.37 0.51
N ARG A 80 6.29 -0.19 0.24
CA ARG A 80 5.77 -0.13 -1.12
C ARG A 80 6.21 1.12 -1.88
N ALA A 81 6.26 2.27 -1.22
CA ALA A 81 6.77 3.51 -1.80
C ALA A 81 8.24 3.38 -2.19
N GLU A 82 9.08 2.82 -1.32
CA GLU A 82 10.50 2.58 -1.59
C GLU A 82 10.72 1.62 -2.78
N GLN A 83 9.88 0.59 -2.90
CA GLN A 83 9.89 -0.32 -4.05
C GLN A 83 9.53 0.41 -5.37
N LEU A 84 8.53 1.29 -5.33
CA LEU A 84 8.08 2.06 -6.50
C LEU A 84 9.14 3.07 -6.95
N GLU A 85 9.76 3.77 -6.01
CA GLU A 85 10.88 4.70 -6.26
C GLU A 85 12.09 3.97 -6.86
N THR A 86 12.47 2.83 -6.30
CA THR A 86 13.56 1.98 -6.83
C THR A 86 13.25 1.48 -8.25
N ALA A 87 12.01 1.08 -8.51
CA ALA A 87 11.58 0.65 -9.84
C ALA A 87 11.54 1.81 -10.85
N HIS A 88 11.28 3.05 -10.40
CA HIS A 88 11.31 4.24 -11.25
C HIS A 88 12.75 4.69 -11.58
N ARG A 89 13.69 4.44 -10.66
CA ARG A 89 15.12 4.76 -10.81
C ARG A 89 15.92 3.68 -11.55
N ALA A 90 15.39 2.46 -11.63
CA ALA A 90 16.02 1.38 -12.37
C ALA A 90 15.96 1.70 -13.89
N PRO A 91 17.10 1.69 -14.62
CA PRO A 91 17.05 1.69 -16.08
C PRO A 91 16.18 0.52 -16.53
N ARG A 92 15.33 0.76 -17.55
CA ARG A 92 14.32 -0.18 -18.07
C ARG A 92 14.97 -1.42 -18.69
N PHE A 93 15.64 -2.23 -17.89
CA PHE A 93 15.99 -3.58 -18.29
C PHE A 93 14.71 -4.39 -18.18
N ARG A 94 14.22 -4.80 -19.34
CA ARG A 94 13.17 -5.80 -19.52
C ARG A 94 13.59 -7.06 -18.74
N LEU A 95 13.15 -7.19 -17.50
CA LEU A 95 13.27 -8.44 -16.75
C LEU A 95 11.93 -8.74 -16.07
N GLY A 96 11.07 -9.42 -16.82
CA GLY A 96 9.99 -10.19 -16.23
C GLY A 96 10.56 -11.34 -15.41
N SER A 97 9.80 -11.72 -14.38
CA SER A 97 9.91 -13.00 -13.66
C SER A 97 11.25 -13.26 -12.98
N TRP A 98 11.28 -13.08 -11.66
CA TRP A 98 12.10 -13.82 -10.67
C TRP A 98 11.61 -13.33 -9.29
N LEU A 99 11.27 -14.14 -8.27
CA LEU A 99 11.80 -15.44 -7.87
C LEU A 99 10.75 -16.25 -7.10
N ARG A 100 10.70 -17.53 -7.42
CA ARG A 100 10.09 -18.61 -6.66
C ARG A 100 11.01 -18.90 -5.45
N PRO A 101 10.51 -19.06 -4.22
CA PRO A 101 11.33 -19.62 -3.16
C PRO A 101 11.55 -21.11 -3.43
N ARG A 102 12.78 -21.48 -3.83
CA ARG A 102 13.26 -22.86 -3.66
C ARG A 102 13.62 -22.99 -2.18
N LEU A 103 12.86 -23.83 -1.49
CA LEU A 103 13.17 -24.31 -0.14
C LEU A 103 14.55 -24.98 -0.18
N SER A 104 15.47 -24.44 0.62
CA SER A 104 16.68 -25.11 1.11
C SER A 104 16.35 -25.87 2.41
N PRO A 105 17.22 -26.69 3.01
CA PRO A 105 18.43 -27.38 2.54
C PRO A 105 18.39 -28.91 2.82
N ALA A 106 19.43 -29.63 2.38
CA ALA A 106 19.72 -31.01 2.73
C ALA A 106 20.30 -31.15 4.15
N ILE A 107 20.02 -32.28 4.81
CA ILE A 107 20.97 -33.11 5.60
C ILE A 107 20.20 -34.42 5.93
N SER A 108 20.63 -35.54 5.35
CA SER A 108 21.32 -36.67 6.02
C SER A 108 20.52 -37.32 7.14
#